data_AF-A0A7W4I3P6-F1
#
_entry.id   AF-A0A7W4I3P6-F1
#
_cell.length_a   1.000
_cell.length_b   1.000
_cell.length_c   1.000
_cell.angle_alpha   90.00
_cell.angle_beta   90.00
_cell.angle_gamma   90.00
#
_symmetry.space_group_name_H-M   'P 1'
#
loop_
_entity.id
_entity.type
_entity.pdbx_description
1 polymer ?
#
loop_
_entity_poly.entity_id
_entity_poly.type
_entity_poly.pdbx_seq_one_letter_code
_entity_poly.pdbx_strand_id
1 'polypeptide(L)'
;MEKMTARFLAASALAVTLLGVAAPALAREYPIGGPVYAHDMEIAANYLVGIEVAPMMAGMPTGPDSIHLETDIHATADNVWGFPDGGWVPYLTVTYTLTRAGSPWKQTGTLHAMTAKDGPHYADNVRMDGPGTYTVVFRYGSPEANGFMHHVDQETGTPGFWAPFAESFTFAYPQK
;
A
#
# COMPACT_ATOMS: atom_id res chain seq x y z
N MET A 1 13.83 66.97 55.27
CA MET A 1 12.93 67.15 54.11
C MET A 1 13.78 66.75 52.91
N GLU A 2 13.54 65.69 52.14
CA GLU A 2 12.30 65.19 51.53
C GLU A 2 12.57 63.77 50.99
N LYS A 3 11.53 62.92 50.92
CA LYS A 3 11.59 61.53 50.41
C LYS A 3 11.46 61.52 48.88
N MET A 4 12.15 60.63 48.15
CA MET A 4 11.69 60.17 46.82
C MET A 4 12.37 58.84 46.42
N THR A 5 11.72 57.69 46.65
CA THR A 5 10.95 56.83 45.71
C THR A 5 11.77 55.85 44.88
N ALA A 6 11.36 54.58 44.98
CA ALA A 6 11.84 53.40 44.27
C ALA A 6 11.63 53.46 42.76
N ARG A 7 12.46 52.73 42.01
CA ARG A 7 12.09 52.14 40.72
C ARG A 7 12.66 50.73 40.60
N PHE A 8 11.79 49.75 40.78
CA PHE A 8 11.99 48.38 40.35
C PHE A 8 12.00 48.38 38.81
N LEU A 9 13.11 47.96 38.20
CA LEU A 9 13.15 47.58 36.79
C LEU A 9 12.88 46.08 36.71
N ALA A 10 11.62 45.73 36.46
CA ALA A 10 11.24 44.39 36.06
C ALA A 10 11.71 44.17 34.61
N ALA A 11 12.74 43.36 34.42
CA ALA A 11 13.16 42.91 33.10
C ALA A 11 12.21 41.80 32.63
N SER A 12 11.21 42.15 31.82
CA SER A 12 10.34 41.18 31.15
C SER A 12 11.12 40.52 30.01
N ALA A 13 11.62 39.31 30.25
CA ALA A 13 12.18 38.46 29.22
C ALA A 13 11.03 37.92 28.34
N LEU A 14 10.98 38.37 27.08
CA LEU A 14 10.04 37.87 26.08
C LEU A 14 10.53 36.48 25.60
N ALA A 15 9.99 35.43 26.21
CA ALA A 15 10.22 34.06 25.75
C ALA A 15 9.46 33.84 24.43
N VAL A 16 10.19 33.84 23.32
CA VAL A 16 9.66 33.41 22.01
C VAL A 16 9.56 31.89 22.04
N THR A 17 8.37 31.36 22.29
CA THR A 17 8.05 29.96 22.07
C THR A 17 7.98 29.69 20.57
N LEU A 18 9.02 29.09 20.01
CA LEU A 18 8.97 28.46 18.69
C LEU A 18 8.00 27.27 18.77
N LEU A 19 6.75 27.50 18.39
CA LEU A 19 5.81 26.44 18.05
C LEU A 19 6.35 25.74 16.80
N GLY A 20 7.01 24.60 16.99
CA GLY A 20 7.42 23.73 15.89
C GLY A 20 6.19 23.28 15.13
N VAL A 21 6.04 23.78 13.90
CA VAL A 21 5.00 23.31 12.99
C VAL A 21 5.42 21.93 12.52
N ALA A 22 4.79 20.88 13.07
CA ALA A 22 5.01 19.53 12.57
C ALA A 22 4.52 19.48 11.11
N ALA A 23 5.44 19.25 10.17
CA ALA A 23 5.07 18.97 8.79
C ALA A 23 4.21 17.71 8.76
N PRO A 24 3.15 17.65 7.94
CA PRO A 24 2.38 16.43 7.79
C PRO A 24 3.32 15.34 7.27
N ALA A 25 3.43 14.24 8.02
CA ALA A 25 4.12 13.05 7.54
C ALA A 25 3.27 12.46 6.41
N LEU A 26 3.74 12.60 5.17
CA LEU A 26 3.22 11.81 4.07
C LEU A 26 3.73 10.38 4.26
N ALA A 27 2.85 9.40 4.13
CA ALA A 27 3.26 8.01 4.11
C ALA A 27 4.17 7.80 2.89
N ARG A 28 5.39 7.32 3.13
CA ARG A 28 6.38 7.06 2.07
C ARG A 28 6.14 5.67 1.51
N GLU A 29 5.90 5.59 0.21
CA GLU A 29 5.93 4.35 -0.56
C GLU A 29 7.37 3.89 -0.83
N TYR A 30 7.57 2.59 -0.69
CA TYR A 30 8.82 1.90 -1.04
C TYR A 30 8.53 0.91 -2.18
N PRO A 31 8.92 1.24 -3.42
CA PRO A 31 8.67 0.38 -4.57
C PRO A 31 9.33 -0.99 -4.42
N ILE A 32 8.55 -2.05 -4.56
CA ILE A 32 9.02 -3.45 -4.55
C ILE A 32 9.36 -3.91 -5.96
N GLY A 33 8.58 -3.49 -6.96
CA GLY A 33 8.78 -3.85 -8.35
C GLY A 33 7.65 -3.38 -9.26
N GLY A 34 7.84 -3.59 -10.56
CA GLY A 34 6.94 -3.09 -11.62
C GLY A 34 7.31 -1.68 -12.12
N PRO A 35 6.51 -1.11 -13.04
CA PRO A 35 5.31 -1.74 -13.62
C PRO A 35 5.67 -2.95 -14.50
N VAL A 36 4.90 -4.03 -14.37
CA VAL A 36 4.85 -5.12 -15.34
C VAL A 36 3.51 -5.10 -16.06
N TYR A 37 3.49 -5.51 -17.31
CA TYR A 37 2.28 -5.53 -18.13
C TYR A 37 1.86 -6.97 -18.39
N ALA A 38 0.69 -7.35 -17.88
CA ALA A 38 0.17 -8.70 -17.99
C ALA A 38 -1.37 -8.67 -18.05
N HIS A 39 -1.96 -9.44 -18.98
CA HIS A 39 -3.42 -9.57 -19.12
C HIS A 39 -4.15 -8.22 -19.22
N ASP A 40 -3.60 -7.31 -20.02
CA ASP A 40 -4.10 -5.95 -20.24
C ASP A 40 -4.23 -5.13 -18.95
N MET A 41 -3.27 -5.35 -18.04
CA MET A 41 -3.12 -4.61 -16.79
C MET A 41 -1.66 -4.17 -16.60
N GLU A 42 -1.49 -2.96 -16.07
CA GLU A 42 -0.26 -2.46 -15.47
C GLU A 42 -0.25 -2.82 -13.98
N ILE A 43 0.78 -3.53 -13.54
CA ILE A 43 0.89 -4.07 -12.19
C ILE A 43 2.17 -3.57 -11.53
N ALA A 44 2.03 -2.92 -10.39
CA ALA A 44 3.13 -2.51 -9.54
C ALA A 44 2.95 -3.05 -8.12
N ALA A 45 4.04 -3.10 -7.37
CA ALA A 45 4.02 -3.51 -5.97
C ALA A 45 4.83 -2.53 -5.12
N ASN A 46 4.30 -2.22 -3.96
CA ASN A 46 4.85 -1.26 -3.02
C ASN A 46 4.76 -1.82 -1.60
N TYR A 47 5.52 -1.22 -0.68
CA TYR A 47 5.14 -1.29 0.72
C TYR A 47 5.23 0.07 1.41
N LEU A 48 4.46 0.21 2.48
CA LEU A 48 4.51 1.33 3.40
C LEU A 48 4.70 0.82 4.84
N VAL A 49 4.93 1.74 5.76
CA VAL A 49 5.09 1.43 7.19
C VAL A 49 4.10 2.26 8.01
N GLY A 50 3.58 1.68 9.09
CA GLY A 50 2.71 2.39 10.03
C GLY A 50 1.32 2.75 9.47
N ILE A 51 0.82 1.98 8.50
CA ILE A 51 -0.55 2.15 7.98
C ILE A 51 -1.55 1.50 8.92
N GLU A 52 -2.59 2.26 9.26
CA GLU A 52 -3.76 1.80 10.00
C GLU A 52 -4.95 1.67 9.05
N VAL A 53 -5.68 0.55 9.14
CA VAL A 53 -6.85 0.27 8.29
C VAL A 53 -8.09 0.02 9.14
N ALA A 54 -9.26 0.32 8.59
CA ALA A 54 -10.54 0.09 9.24
C ALA A 54 -11.55 -0.56 8.28
N PRO A 55 -12.23 -1.66 8.68
CA PRO A 55 -12.01 -2.41 9.91
C PRO A 55 -10.65 -3.13 9.89
N MET A 56 -9.98 -3.20 11.05
CA MET A 56 -8.79 -4.02 11.19
C MET A 56 -9.18 -5.49 11.22
N MET A 57 -8.68 -6.29 10.29
CA MET A 57 -8.98 -7.72 10.25
C MET A 57 -8.23 -8.45 11.37
N ALA A 58 -8.88 -9.49 11.94
CA ALA A 58 -8.26 -10.31 12.97
C ALA A 58 -6.97 -10.95 12.44
N GLY A 59 -5.85 -10.73 13.13
CA GLY A 59 -4.55 -11.28 12.75
C GLY A 59 -3.69 -10.38 11.88
N MET A 60 -4.18 -9.22 11.42
CA MET A 60 -3.33 -8.22 10.76
C MET A 60 -2.26 -7.71 11.75
N PRO A 61 -0.96 -7.90 11.45
CA PRO A 61 0.11 -7.45 12.32
C PRO A 61 0.21 -5.93 12.36
N THR A 62 0.74 -5.44 13.47
CA THR A 62 1.09 -4.02 13.68
C THR A 62 2.49 -3.94 14.30
N GLY A 63 3.09 -2.75 14.27
CA GLY A 63 4.38 -2.47 14.92
C GLY A 63 5.55 -2.27 13.94
N PRO A 64 6.77 -2.14 14.48
CA PRO A 64 7.94 -1.68 13.71
C PRO A 64 8.44 -2.70 12.68
N ASP A 65 8.16 -3.99 12.89
CA ASP A 65 8.53 -5.07 11.97
C ASP A 65 7.37 -5.48 11.05
N SER A 66 6.34 -4.64 10.92
CA SER A 66 5.24 -4.85 9.98
C SER A 66 5.27 -3.82 8.86
N ILE A 67 5.01 -4.29 7.65
CA ILE A 67 4.78 -3.46 6.47
C ILE A 67 3.32 -3.57 6.04
N HIS A 68 2.84 -2.52 5.38
CA HIS A 68 1.63 -2.57 4.58
C HIS A 68 2.05 -2.95 3.16
N LEU A 69 1.85 -4.22 2.77
CA LEU A 69 2.27 -4.75 1.47
C LEU A 69 1.15 -4.51 0.47
N GLU A 70 1.45 -3.80 -0.61
CA GLU A 70 0.49 -3.38 -1.63
C GLU A 70 0.82 -3.95 -3.00
N THR A 71 -0.21 -4.15 -3.81
CA THR A 71 -0.08 -4.27 -5.26
C THR A 71 -1.18 -3.48 -5.95
N ASP A 72 -0.74 -2.63 -6.88
CA ASP A 72 -1.57 -1.72 -7.66
C ASP A 72 -1.79 -2.31 -9.04
N ILE A 73 -3.05 -2.34 -9.47
CA ILE A 73 -3.47 -3.06 -10.67
C ILE A 73 -4.44 -2.16 -11.43
N HIS A 74 -3.98 -1.64 -12.56
CA HIS A 74 -4.74 -0.74 -13.40
C HIS A 74 -4.87 -1.33 -14.80
N ALA A 75 -6.02 -1.16 -15.44
CA ALA A 75 -6.22 -1.58 -16.81
C ALA A 75 -5.36 -0.74 -17.77
N THR A 76 -4.81 -1.39 -18.79
CA THR A 76 -4.13 -0.71 -19.90
C THR A 76 -5.14 -0.21 -20.94
N ALA A 77 -4.70 0.67 -21.85
CA ALA A 77 -5.57 1.23 -22.89
C ALA A 77 -6.18 0.19 -23.84
N ASP A 78 -5.57 -0.99 -23.96
CA ASP A 78 -6.02 -2.12 -24.78
C ASP A 78 -6.83 -3.18 -24.01
N ASN A 79 -7.26 -2.87 -22.78
CA ASN A 79 -8.05 -3.77 -21.94
C ASN A 79 -9.32 -4.29 -22.62
N VAL A 80 -9.35 -5.60 -22.87
CA VAL A 80 -10.50 -6.26 -23.50
C VAL A 80 -11.58 -6.69 -22.50
N TRP A 81 -11.31 -6.55 -21.20
CA TRP A 81 -12.16 -7.05 -20.11
C TRP A 81 -13.25 -6.06 -19.68
N GLY A 82 -13.30 -4.88 -20.30
CA GLY A 82 -14.31 -3.86 -20.07
C GLY A 82 -13.92 -2.78 -19.04
N PHE A 83 -12.65 -2.73 -18.63
CA PHE A 83 -12.14 -1.67 -17.76
C PHE A 83 -11.57 -0.52 -18.60
N PRO A 84 -11.79 0.75 -18.22
CA PRO A 84 -11.22 1.89 -18.94
C PRO A 84 -9.71 2.01 -18.69
N ASP A 85 -8.99 2.65 -19.61
CA ASP A 85 -7.55 2.95 -19.48
C ASP A 85 -7.24 3.65 -18.15
N GLY A 86 -6.26 3.11 -17.40
CA GLY A 86 -5.86 3.58 -16.08
C GLY A 86 -6.87 3.31 -14.97
N GLY A 87 -7.99 2.61 -15.24
CA GLY A 87 -8.98 2.24 -14.24
C GLY A 87 -8.47 1.14 -13.32
N TRP A 88 -8.64 1.29 -12.01
CA TRP A 88 -8.37 0.21 -11.04
C TRP A 88 -9.22 -1.02 -11.37
N VAL A 89 -8.60 -2.20 -11.32
CA VAL A 89 -9.27 -3.47 -11.59
C VAL A 89 -9.80 -4.05 -10.27
N PRO A 90 -11.12 -4.04 -10.02
CA PRO A 90 -11.69 -4.41 -8.73
C PRO A 90 -11.99 -5.92 -8.66
N TYR A 91 -12.47 -6.37 -7.50
CA TYR A 91 -12.96 -7.74 -7.27
C TYR A 91 -11.96 -8.88 -7.49
N LEU A 92 -10.68 -8.61 -7.74
CA LEU A 92 -9.66 -9.65 -7.82
C LEU A 92 -9.50 -10.42 -6.51
N THR A 93 -9.15 -11.70 -6.63
CA THR A 93 -8.56 -12.45 -5.52
C THR A 93 -7.05 -12.37 -5.64
N VAL A 94 -6.38 -11.72 -4.69
CA VAL A 94 -4.92 -11.61 -4.72
C VAL A 94 -4.31 -12.33 -3.52
N THR A 95 -3.48 -13.33 -3.77
CA THR A 95 -2.73 -14.03 -2.71
C THR A 95 -1.24 -13.77 -2.85
N TYR A 96 -0.50 -13.86 -1.75
CA TYR A 96 0.94 -13.68 -1.76
C TYR A 96 1.68 -14.86 -1.12
N THR A 97 2.91 -15.07 -1.56
CA THR A 97 3.92 -15.84 -0.86
C THR A 97 5.16 -14.98 -0.75
N LEU A 98 5.58 -14.67 0.47
CA LEU A 98 6.76 -13.90 0.80
C LEU A 98 7.83 -14.82 1.39
N THR A 99 9.07 -14.69 0.92
CA THR A 99 10.21 -15.50 1.35
C THR A 99 11.43 -14.61 1.56
N ARG A 100 12.33 -15.01 2.47
CA ARG A 100 13.58 -14.30 2.76
C ARG A 100 14.78 -15.12 2.27
N ALA A 101 15.66 -14.49 1.50
CA ALA A 101 16.85 -15.15 0.96
C ALA A 101 17.75 -15.69 2.09
N GLY A 102 18.20 -16.94 1.96
CA GLY A 102 19.07 -17.58 2.95
C GLY A 102 18.38 -17.99 4.27
N SER A 103 17.05 -17.88 4.36
CA SER A 103 16.26 -18.26 5.52
C SER A 103 15.18 -19.29 5.12
N PRO A 104 14.80 -20.24 5.99
CA PRO A 104 13.61 -21.07 5.77
C PRO A 104 12.30 -20.29 5.98
N TRP A 105 12.38 -19.02 6.38
CA TRP A 105 11.21 -18.19 6.64
C TRP A 105 10.36 -17.98 5.39
N LYS A 106 9.05 -18.18 5.56
CA LYS A 106 8.02 -17.99 4.54
C LYS A 106 6.74 -17.51 5.21
N GLN A 107 6.10 -16.52 4.60
CA GLN A 107 4.75 -16.10 4.95
C GLN A 107 3.85 -16.16 3.71
N THR A 108 2.58 -16.51 3.92
CA THR A 108 1.57 -16.53 2.86
C THR A 108 0.29 -15.90 3.37
N GLY A 109 -0.46 -15.26 2.49
CA GLY A 109 -1.75 -14.66 2.85
C GLY A 109 -2.55 -14.24 1.64
N THR A 110 -3.64 -13.53 1.90
CA THR A 110 -4.53 -12.94 0.90
C THR A 110 -4.56 -11.45 1.14
N LEU A 111 -4.37 -10.66 0.08
CA LEU A 111 -4.53 -9.22 0.15
C LEU A 111 -6.02 -8.87 0.13
N HIS A 112 -6.36 -7.79 0.81
CA HIS A 112 -7.71 -7.24 0.89
C HIS A 112 -7.83 -6.01 -0.01
N ALA A 113 -8.95 -5.87 -0.69
CA ALA A 113 -9.28 -4.62 -1.39
C ALA A 113 -9.54 -3.52 -0.36
N MET A 114 -8.91 -2.37 -0.53
CA MET A 114 -9.09 -1.20 0.32
C MET A 114 -8.85 0.08 -0.46
N THR A 115 -8.94 1.23 0.21
CA THR A 115 -8.74 2.55 -0.39
C THR A 115 -7.93 3.45 0.52
N ALA A 116 -7.11 4.30 -0.08
CA ALA A 116 -6.38 5.36 0.57
C ALA A 116 -6.61 6.69 -0.17
N LYS A 117 -5.77 7.71 0.10
CA LYS A 117 -5.95 9.05 -0.48
C LYS A 117 -5.55 9.13 -1.96
N ASP A 118 -4.68 8.23 -2.39
CA ASP A 118 -4.18 8.05 -3.75
C ASP A 118 -5.10 7.15 -4.60
N GLY A 119 -5.87 6.27 -3.98
CA GLY A 119 -6.89 5.48 -4.67
C GLY A 119 -7.14 4.11 -4.04
N PRO A 120 -7.94 3.27 -4.71
CA PRO A 120 -8.13 1.88 -4.32
C PRO A 120 -6.95 0.99 -4.73
N HIS A 121 -6.64 -0.01 -3.89
CA HIS A 121 -5.57 -0.98 -4.12
C HIS A 121 -5.84 -2.29 -3.36
N TYR A 122 -4.96 -3.29 -3.53
CA TYR A 122 -4.96 -4.53 -2.76
C TYR A 122 -3.79 -4.56 -1.79
N ALA A 123 -4.07 -4.77 -0.51
CA ALA A 123 -3.03 -4.79 0.51
C ALA A 123 -3.31 -5.70 1.71
N ASP A 124 -2.26 -6.01 2.46
CA ASP A 124 -2.33 -6.66 3.77
C ASP A 124 -1.16 -6.20 4.63
N ASN A 125 -1.35 -6.23 5.95
CA ASN A 125 -0.24 -6.03 6.86
C ASN A 125 0.56 -7.34 6.98
N VAL A 126 1.88 -7.24 6.84
CA VAL A 126 2.78 -8.40 6.82
C VAL A 126 3.89 -8.19 7.84
N ARG A 127 4.17 -9.21 8.66
CA ARG A 127 5.30 -9.20 9.60
C ARG A 127 6.56 -9.66 8.85
N MET A 128 7.64 -8.91 8.95
CA MET A 128 8.92 -9.24 8.31
C MET A 128 9.84 -10.02 9.28
N ASP A 129 10.73 -10.86 8.74
CA ASP A 129 11.76 -11.60 9.48
C ASP A 129 13.09 -10.82 9.55
N GLY A 130 12.99 -9.57 9.98
CA GLY A 130 14.12 -8.64 10.06
C GLY A 130 14.71 -8.22 8.70
N PRO A 131 15.84 -7.48 8.71
CA PRO A 131 16.44 -6.97 7.47
C PRO A 131 16.95 -8.07 6.54
N GLY A 132 16.77 -7.90 5.23
CA GLY A 132 17.26 -8.84 4.23
C GLY A 132 16.72 -8.60 2.83
N THR A 133 17.05 -9.52 1.92
CA THR A 133 16.46 -9.58 0.58
C THR A 133 15.28 -10.54 0.61
N TYR A 134 14.15 -10.07 0.11
CA TYR A 134 12.89 -10.80 0.08
C TYR A 134 12.43 -10.99 -1.35
N THR A 135 11.71 -12.08 -1.59
CA THR A 135 10.95 -12.29 -2.82
C THR A 135 9.49 -12.48 -2.47
N VAL A 136 8.63 -11.65 -3.06
CA VAL A 136 7.18 -11.82 -3.05
C VAL A 136 6.74 -12.43 -4.38
N VAL A 137 5.81 -13.39 -4.31
CA VAL A 137 5.07 -13.91 -5.46
C VAL A 137 3.60 -13.61 -5.21
N PHE A 138 3.01 -12.76 -6.03
CA PHE A 138 1.57 -12.52 -6.05
C PHE A 138 0.91 -13.47 -7.03
N ARG A 139 -0.28 -13.98 -6.68
CA ARG A 139 -1.17 -14.70 -7.59
C ARG A 139 -2.47 -13.95 -7.71
N TYR A 140 -2.87 -13.67 -8.94
CA TYR A 140 -4.03 -12.87 -9.29
C TYR A 140 -5.11 -13.80 -9.88
N GLY A 141 -6.22 -13.94 -9.17
CA GLY A 141 -7.43 -14.58 -9.66
C GLY A 141 -8.38 -13.56 -10.27
N SER A 142 -9.14 -13.99 -11.29
CA SER A 142 -10.13 -13.15 -11.97
C SER A 142 -11.20 -12.63 -11.01
N PRO A 143 -11.86 -11.50 -11.36
CA PRO A 143 -12.90 -10.93 -10.50
C PRO A 143 -14.18 -11.78 -10.47
N GLU A 144 -14.36 -12.66 -11.45
CA GLU A 144 -15.50 -13.59 -11.55
C GLU A 144 -15.64 -14.47 -10.31
N ALA A 145 -14.52 -14.93 -9.73
CA ALA A 145 -14.53 -15.74 -8.52
C ALA A 145 -15.15 -15.02 -7.30
N ASN A 146 -15.21 -13.69 -7.33
CA ASN A 146 -15.79 -12.85 -6.29
C ASN A 146 -17.13 -12.24 -6.72
N GLY A 147 -17.83 -12.85 -7.69
CA GLY A 147 -19.18 -12.46 -8.10
C GLY A 147 -19.23 -11.30 -9.08
N PHE A 148 -18.10 -10.94 -9.70
CA PHE A 148 -18.07 -9.93 -10.75
C PHE A 148 -18.50 -10.55 -12.08
N MET A 149 -19.70 -10.19 -12.55
CA MET A 149 -20.27 -10.73 -13.78
C MET A 149 -19.88 -9.87 -14.98
N HIS A 150 -19.84 -10.50 -16.14
CA HIS A 150 -19.59 -9.83 -17.41
C HIS A 150 -20.71 -10.12 -18.42
N HIS A 151 -20.89 -9.24 -19.39
CA HIS A 151 -21.85 -9.44 -20.48
C HIS A 151 -21.31 -10.47 -21.48
N VAL A 152 -22.20 -11.26 -22.08
CA VAL A 152 -21.89 -12.31 -23.06
C VAL A 152 -22.74 -12.25 -24.33
N ASP A 153 -23.68 -11.29 -24.42
CA ASP A 153 -24.44 -11.02 -25.64
C ASP A 153 -23.56 -10.41 -26.73
N GLN A 154 -24.05 -10.40 -27.97
CA GLN A 154 -23.28 -9.98 -29.13
C GLN A 154 -22.99 -8.48 -29.13
N GLU A 155 -23.92 -7.67 -28.63
CA GLU A 155 -23.87 -6.21 -28.71
C GLU A 155 -22.97 -5.59 -27.64
N THR A 156 -22.88 -6.21 -26.47
CA THR A 156 -22.21 -5.64 -25.30
C THR A 156 -21.25 -6.59 -24.57
N GLY A 157 -21.06 -7.79 -25.12
CA GLY A 157 -20.25 -8.83 -24.48
C GLY A 157 -18.75 -8.55 -24.41
N THR A 158 -18.11 -9.19 -23.43
CA THR A 158 -16.65 -9.25 -23.25
C THR A 158 -16.19 -10.72 -23.38
N PRO A 159 -14.90 -11.01 -23.66
CA PRO A 159 -14.46 -12.36 -24.02
C PRO A 159 -14.37 -13.37 -22.85
N GLY A 160 -14.72 -12.99 -21.62
CA GLY A 160 -14.41 -13.76 -20.40
C GLY A 160 -13.47 -12.97 -19.51
N PHE A 161 -12.93 -13.60 -18.47
CA PHE A 161 -11.75 -13.10 -17.76
C PHE A 161 -10.57 -14.05 -17.97
N TRP A 162 -9.37 -13.58 -17.63
CA TRP A 162 -8.14 -14.36 -17.69
C TRP A 162 -8.13 -15.55 -16.71
N ALA A 163 -7.34 -16.57 -17.04
CA ALA A 163 -6.98 -17.62 -16.08
C ALA A 163 -6.01 -17.05 -15.01
N PRO A 164 -6.00 -17.59 -13.78
CA PRO A 164 -5.10 -17.09 -12.74
C PRO A 164 -3.62 -17.11 -13.15
N PHE A 165 -2.91 -16.02 -12.86
CA PHE A 165 -1.49 -15.85 -13.17
C PHE A 165 -0.72 -15.36 -11.95
N ALA A 166 0.60 -15.25 -12.07
CA ALA A 166 1.47 -14.86 -10.98
C ALA A 166 2.59 -13.93 -11.42
N GLU A 167 2.92 -12.95 -10.59
CA GLU A 167 4.07 -12.06 -10.75
C GLU A 167 5.00 -12.18 -9.55
N SER A 168 6.30 -12.00 -9.78
CA SER A 168 7.32 -12.13 -8.74
C SER A 168 8.26 -10.94 -8.72
N PHE A 169 8.52 -10.43 -7.51
CA PHE A 169 9.39 -9.28 -7.29
C PHE A 169 10.36 -9.56 -6.16
N THR A 170 11.61 -9.10 -6.33
CA THR A 170 12.66 -9.20 -5.32
C THR A 170 13.03 -7.81 -4.84
N PHE A 171 13.04 -7.60 -3.53
CA PHE A 171 13.29 -6.30 -2.91
C PHE A 171 14.12 -6.43 -1.63
N ALA A 172 14.77 -5.33 -1.25
CA ALA A 172 15.41 -5.23 0.07
C ALA A 172 14.41 -4.72 1.09
N TYR A 173 14.49 -5.21 2.33
CA TYR A 173 13.77 -4.66 3.47
C TYR A 173 14.73 -4.46 4.65
N PRO A 174 14.66 -3.33 5.38
CA PRO A 174 14.03 -2.09 4.95
C PRO A 174 14.81 -1.47 3.77
N GLN A 175 14.10 -0.84 2.83
CA GLN A 175 14.71 0.06 1.84
C GLN A 175 15.14 1.38 2.50
N LYS A 176 16.14 2.04 1.92
CA LYS A 176 16.69 3.31 2.42
C LYS A 176 16.08 4.50 1.68
#